data_AF-A0A7Y5JXQ3-F1
#
_entry.id   AF-A0A7Y5JXQ3-F1
#
_cell.length_a   1.000
_cell.length_b   1.000
_cell.length_c   1.000
_cell.angle_alpha   90.00
_cell.angle_beta   90.00
_cell.angle_gamma   90.00
#
_symmetry.space_group_name_H-M   'P 1'
#
loop_
_entity.id
_entity.type
_entity.pdbx_description
1 polymer ?
#
loop_
_entity_poly.entity_id
_entity_poly.type
_entity_poly.pdbx_seq_one_letter_code
_entity_poly.pdbx_strand_id
1 'polypeptide(L)'
;MAADQSRRIDAGGSIDRSTPIELVVDGTTLTGFAGDTVASALIANGRLRVGDSIYRGRPRGVLSAGVEEPNAFVLVHGDHDESMLPATTLELVPGLDVRLLDGIGVLDQKPDPAQYDKMHVHADVAVVGAGPAGLAAARSAAATGARVVLFEQD
;
A
#
# COMPACT_ATOMS: atom_id res chain seq x y z
N MET A 1 -1.89 -25.27 -7.68
CA MET A 1 -2.70 -25.48 -6.46
C MET A 1 -3.21 -24.10 -6.09
N ALA A 2 -4.52 -23.86 -6.07
CA ALA A 2 -5.04 -22.54 -5.73
C ALA A 2 -4.58 -22.21 -4.30
N ALA A 3 -3.87 -21.09 -4.14
CA ALA A 3 -3.49 -20.61 -2.82
C ALA A 3 -4.78 -20.46 -1.99
N ASP A 4 -4.79 -21.08 -0.81
CA ASP A 4 -5.94 -21.08 0.10
C ASP A 4 -6.13 -19.67 0.66
N GLN A 5 -6.86 -18.82 -0.10
CA GLN A 5 -7.33 -17.53 0.37
C GLN A 5 -8.54 -17.70 1.31
N SER A 6 -8.38 -18.53 2.34
CA SER A 6 -9.40 -18.96 3.30
C SER A 6 -10.16 -17.83 4.00
N ARG A 7 -9.64 -16.60 3.96
CA ARG A 7 -10.23 -15.41 4.57
C ARG A 7 -10.73 -14.37 3.57
N ARG A 8 -10.58 -14.62 2.26
CA ARG A 8 -11.13 -13.72 1.24
C ARG A 8 -12.64 -13.89 1.15
N ILE A 9 -13.34 -12.76 1.04
CA ILE A 9 -14.78 -12.74 0.76
C ILE A 9 -15.04 -13.09 -0.72
N ASP A 10 -16.13 -13.81 -0.97
CA ASP A 10 -16.48 -14.30 -2.31
C ASP A 10 -16.70 -13.16 -3.32
N ALA A 11 -17.25 -12.03 -2.87
CA ALA A 11 -17.58 -10.87 -3.71
C ALA A 11 -17.29 -9.53 -3.00
N GLY A 12 -17.16 -8.45 -3.79
CA GLY A 12 -16.85 -7.11 -3.30
C GLY A 12 -15.36 -6.77 -3.30
N GLY A 13 -14.99 -5.67 -2.63
CA GLY A 13 -13.63 -5.12 -2.65
C GLY A 13 -13.26 -4.45 -3.98
N SER A 14 -12.26 -3.57 -3.94
CA SER A 14 -11.73 -2.85 -5.11
C SER A 14 -10.60 -3.63 -5.78
N ILE A 15 -10.87 -4.88 -6.16
CA ILE A 15 -9.87 -5.78 -6.75
C ILE A 15 -10.34 -6.37 -8.08
N ASP A 16 -9.41 -6.65 -8.98
CA ASP A 16 -9.64 -7.40 -10.20
C ASP A 16 -9.29 -8.89 -10.02
N ARG A 17 -10.32 -9.70 -9.76
CA ARG A 17 -10.20 -11.15 -9.58
C ARG A 17 -9.75 -11.90 -10.85
N SER A 18 -9.80 -11.26 -12.02
CA SER A 18 -9.30 -11.85 -13.27
C SER A 18 -7.78 -11.74 -13.43
N THR A 19 -7.14 -10.91 -12.60
CA THR A 19 -5.70 -10.64 -12.65
C THR A 19 -5.04 -11.06 -11.34
N PRO A 20 -4.73 -12.36 -11.15
CA PRO A 20 -3.99 -12.82 -9.97
C PRO A 20 -2.55 -12.32 -10.00
N ILE A 21 -2.02 -11.94 -8.84
CA ILE A 21 -0.63 -11.49 -8.64
C ILE A 21 0.02 -12.37 -7.57
N GLU A 22 1.21 -12.88 -7.86
CA GLU A 22 2.05 -13.54 -6.87
C GLU A 22 2.89 -12.51 -6.12
N LEU A 23 2.97 -12.67 -4.79
CA LEU A 23 3.89 -11.94 -3.93
C LEU A 23 4.66 -12.91 -3.03
N VAL A 24 5.87 -12.54 -2.64
CA VAL A 24 6.66 -13.28 -1.66
C VAL A 24 6.69 -12.48 -0.36
N VAL A 25 6.36 -13.13 0.76
CA VAL A 25 6.44 -12.52 2.10
C VAL A 25 7.26 -13.42 3.01
N ASP A 26 8.41 -12.91 3.46
CA ASP A 26 9.40 -13.66 4.27
C ASP A 26 9.75 -15.01 3.61
N GLY A 27 10.00 -15.00 2.30
CA GLY A 27 10.31 -16.20 1.51
C GLY A 27 9.12 -17.15 1.25
N THR A 28 7.91 -16.81 1.68
CA THR A 28 6.70 -17.60 1.40
C THR A 28 5.88 -16.96 0.29
N THR A 29 5.64 -17.70 -0.80
CA THR A 29 4.76 -17.25 -1.88
C THR A 29 3.30 -17.24 -1.44
N LEU A 30 2.64 -16.11 -1.66
CA LEU A 30 1.21 -15.90 -1.50
C LEU A 30 0.61 -15.45 -2.84
N THR A 31 -0.70 -15.55 -2.95
CA THR A 31 -1.43 -15.00 -4.10
C THR A 31 -2.36 -13.89 -3.63
N GLY A 32 -2.43 -12.81 -4.40
CA GLY A 32 -3.46 -11.78 -4.34
C GLY A 32 -3.99 -11.49 -5.74
N PHE A 33 -4.61 -10.32 -5.89
CA PHE A 33 -5.17 -9.83 -7.13
C PHE A 33 -4.74 -8.38 -7.36
N ALA A 34 -4.80 -7.91 -8.61
CA ALA A 34 -4.60 -6.49 -8.88
C ALA A 34 -5.61 -5.65 -8.06
N GLY A 35 -5.12 -4.59 -7.41
CA GLY A 35 -5.85 -3.76 -6.45
C GLY A 35 -5.80 -4.24 -4.99
N ASP A 36 -5.25 -5.42 -4.70
CA ASP A 36 -4.87 -5.75 -3.33
C ASP A 36 -3.63 -4.93 -2.92
N THR A 37 -3.55 -4.60 -1.63
CA THR A 37 -2.30 -4.22 -0.95
C THR A 37 -1.67 -5.44 -0.26
N VAL A 38 -0.39 -5.35 0.13
CA VAL A 38 0.30 -6.42 0.89
C VAL A 38 -0.51 -6.83 2.13
N ALA A 39 -1.04 -5.88 2.89
CA ALA A 39 -1.86 -6.16 4.07
C ALA A 39 -3.15 -6.92 3.71
N SER A 40 -3.86 -6.50 2.66
CA SER A 40 -5.09 -7.18 2.22
C SER A 40 -4.82 -8.61 1.73
N ALA A 41 -3.68 -8.83 1.05
CA ALA A 41 -3.25 -10.14 0.59
C ALA A 41 -2.87 -11.05 1.77
N LEU A 42 -2.16 -10.53 2.76
CA LEU A 42 -1.85 -11.25 4.00
C LEU A 42 -3.12 -11.72 4.71
N ILE A 43 -4.08 -10.82 4.90
CA ILE A 43 -5.37 -11.13 5.52
C ILE A 43 -6.10 -12.20 4.70
N ALA A 44 -6.21 -12.03 3.38
CA ALA A 44 -6.89 -12.98 2.49
C ALA A 44 -6.34 -14.41 2.58
N ASN A 45 -5.01 -14.54 2.70
CA ASN A 45 -4.31 -15.83 2.87
C ASN A 45 -4.26 -16.31 4.34
N GLY A 46 -4.98 -15.67 5.26
CA GLY A 46 -5.04 -16.05 6.67
C GLY A 46 -3.78 -15.74 7.48
N ARG A 47 -2.83 -14.99 6.94
CA ARG A 47 -1.61 -14.55 7.64
C ARG A 47 -1.88 -13.25 8.40
N LEU A 48 -2.45 -13.39 9.60
CA LEU A 48 -2.83 -12.23 10.44
C LEU A 48 -1.66 -11.65 11.25
N ARG A 49 -0.62 -12.45 11.52
CA ARG A 49 0.54 -11.99 12.29
C ARG A 49 1.51 -11.26 11.37
N VAL A 50 1.94 -10.08 11.80
CA VAL A 50 2.98 -9.27 11.15
C VAL A 50 4.22 -9.21 12.05
N GLY A 51 5.15 -8.28 11.82
CA GLY A 51 6.28 -8.05 12.70
C GLY A 51 5.85 -7.79 14.15
N ASP A 52 6.64 -8.30 15.10
CA ASP A 52 6.39 -8.13 16.53
C ASP A 52 6.68 -6.69 16.97
N SER A 53 6.16 -6.31 18.15
CA SER A 53 6.37 -4.95 18.66
C SER A 53 7.85 -4.67 18.96
N ILE A 54 8.37 -3.56 18.43
CA ILE A 54 9.77 -3.08 18.54
C ILE A 54 10.43 -3.38 19.91
N TYR A 55 9.82 -2.93 21.01
CA TYR A 55 10.48 -2.96 22.33
C TYR A 55 10.19 -4.21 23.17
N ARG A 56 9.09 -4.91 22.90
CA ARG A 56 8.55 -5.94 23.81
C ARG A 56 8.38 -7.30 23.17
N GLY A 57 8.70 -7.46 21.88
CA GLY A 57 8.53 -8.73 21.16
C GLY A 57 7.11 -9.29 21.24
N ARG A 58 6.09 -8.42 21.36
CA ARG A 58 4.70 -8.85 21.48
C ARG A 58 4.15 -9.13 20.10
N PRO A 59 3.41 -10.24 19.90
CA PRO A 59 2.70 -10.50 18.65
C PRO A 59 1.83 -9.31 18.24
N ARG A 60 1.91 -8.92 16.97
CA ARG A 60 1.05 -7.91 16.32
C ARG A 60 0.40 -8.49 15.07
N GLY A 61 -0.64 -7.80 14.62
CA GLY A 61 -1.26 -8.00 13.31
C GLY A 61 -1.50 -6.65 12.63
N VAL A 62 -2.00 -6.70 11.40
CA VAL A 62 -2.54 -5.52 10.71
C VAL A 62 -3.64 -4.90 11.59
N LEU A 63 -3.63 -3.58 11.77
CA LEU A 63 -4.58 -2.87 12.63
C LEU A 63 -5.50 -1.94 11.84
N SER A 64 -4.99 -1.29 10.80
CA SER A 64 -5.74 -0.35 9.96
C SER A 64 -5.73 -0.79 8.50
N ALA A 65 -6.16 0.10 7.61
CA ALA A 65 -6.22 -0.15 6.16
C ALA A 65 -5.69 1.04 5.35
N GLY A 66 -4.83 1.86 5.95
CA GLY A 66 -4.29 3.06 5.32
C GLY A 66 -2.99 3.51 5.96
N VAL A 67 -2.69 4.79 5.81
CA VAL A 67 -1.43 5.44 6.20
C VAL A 67 -1.25 5.51 7.72
N GLU A 68 -2.31 5.30 8.48
CA GLU A 68 -2.34 5.27 9.93
C GLU A 68 -1.90 3.93 10.54
N GLU A 69 -1.48 2.94 9.72
CA GLU A 69 -1.06 1.61 10.18
C GLU A 69 0.19 1.69 11.10
N PRO A 70 0.10 1.18 12.34
CA PRO A 70 1.20 1.28 13.31
C PRO A 70 2.04 0.01 13.47
N ASN A 71 1.65 -1.13 12.87
CA ASN A 71 2.29 -2.43 13.09
C ASN A 71 2.90 -3.02 11.82
N ALA A 72 2.12 -3.07 10.74
CA ALA A 72 2.44 -3.83 9.55
C ALA A 72 3.36 -3.04 8.60
N PHE A 73 4.64 -2.95 8.96
CA PHE A 73 5.68 -2.38 8.10
C PHE A 73 6.47 -3.47 7.39
N VAL A 74 6.91 -3.17 6.17
CA VAL A 74 7.72 -4.05 5.34
C VAL A 74 8.98 -3.37 4.82
N LEU A 75 9.96 -4.20 4.47
CA LEU A 75 11.00 -3.88 3.51
C LEU A 75 10.63 -4.54 2.18
N VAL A 76 10.71 -3.79 1.09
CA VAL A 76 10.51 -4.26 -0.28
C VAL A 76 11.86 -4.52 -0.90
N HIS A 77 12.04 -5.72 -1.45
CA HIS A 77 13.24 -6.12 -2.16
C HIS A 77 13.18 -5.69 -3.63
N GLY A 78 14.31 -5.23 -4.16
CA GLY A 78 14.40 -4.84 -5.57
C GLY A 78 15.82 -4.49 -6.03
N ASP A 79 15.91 -3.77 -7.14
CA ASP A 79 17.19 -3.18 -7.59
C ASP A 79 17.77 -2.24 -6.53
N HIS A 80 16.90 -1.57 -5.78
CA HIS A 80 17.16 -0.87 -4.54
C HIS A 80 16.08 -1.28 -3.52
N ASP A 81 16.48 -1.66 -2.31
CA ASP A 81 15.54 -2.03 -1.25
C ASP A 81 14.92 -0.78 -0.61
N GLU A 82 13.61 -0.77 -0.44
CA GLU A 82 12.88 0.33 0.23
C GLU A 82 12.25 -0.18 1.53
N SER A 83 12.59 0.46 2.65
CA SER A 83 12.23 -0.03 3.99
C SER A 83 11.24 0.88 4.70
N MET A 84 10.53 0.32 5.68
CA MET A 84 9.54 1.02 6.51
C MET A 84 8.33 1.51 5.72
N LEU A 85 7.95 0.76 4.68
CA LEU A 85 6.69 1.01 3.96
C LEU A 85 5.52 0.34 4.70
N PRO A 86 4.40 1.04 4.91
CA PRO A 86 3.18 0.42 5.41
C PRO A 86 2.66 -0.63 4.42
N ALA A 87 2.46 -1.86 4.88
CA ALA A 87 1.89 -2.93 4.07
C ALA A 87 0.45 -2.59 3.59
N THR A 88 -0.23 -1.68 4.27
CA THR A 88 -1.59 -1.21 3.99
C THR A 88 -1.69 -0.29 2.79
N THR A 89 -0.60 0.36 2.38
CA THR A 89 -0.55 1.31 1.24
C THR A 89 0.34 0.80 0.10
N LEU A 90 0.98 -0.36 0.28
CA LEU A 90 1.83 -0.97 -0.73
C LEU A 90 0.99 -1.89 -1.62
N GLU A 91 0.68 -1.44 -2.83
CA GLU A 91 -0.07 -2.21 -3.83
C GLU A 91 0.70 -3.44 -4.32
N LEU A 92 -0.02 -4.52 -4.62
CA LEU A 92 0.55 -5.69 -5.25
C LEU A 92 0.95 -5.37 -6.69
N VAL A 93 2.22 -5.66 -7.00
CA VAL A 93 2.76 -5.68 -8.37
C VAL A 93 3.39 -7.04 -8.65
N PRO A 94 3.44 -7.50 -9.91
CA PRO A 94 4.12 -8.75 -10.25
C PRO A 94 5.57 -8.77 -9.78
N GLY A 95 5.96 -9.85 -9.08
CA GLY A 95 7.33 -10.03 -8.60
C GLY A 95 7.63 -9.30 -7.29
N LEU A 96 6.62 -8.76 -6.61
CA LEU A 96 6.80 -8.11 -5.31
C LEU A 96 7.32 -9.12 -4.26
N ASP A 97 8.47 -8.82 -3.68
CA ASP A 97 9.10 -9.59 -2.59
C ASP A 97 9.30 -8.66 -1.39
N VAL A 98 8.74 -9.05 -0.26
CA VAL A 98 8.77 -8.23 0.96
C VAL A 98 9.17 -9.04 2.18
N ARG A 99 9.79 -8.34 3.13
CA ARG A 99 10.11 -8.84 4.46
C ARG A 99 9.36 -8.03 5.50
N LEU A 100 8.67 -8.71 6.43
CA LEU A 100 8.01 -8.05 7.55
C LEU A 100 9.06 -7.46 8.51
N LEU A 101 8.75 -6.28 9.05
CA LEU A 101 9.62 -5.55 9.97
C LEU A 101 9.02 -5.45 11.37
N ASP A 102 9.87 -5.64 12.37
CA ASP A 102 9.54 -5.41 13.79
C ASP A 102 9.73 -3.92 14.16
N GLY A 103 9.36 -3.02 13.24
CA GLY A 103 9.42 -1.56 13.37
C GLY A 103 10.83 -0.94 13.39
N ILE A 104 11.85 -1.66 12.93
CA ILE A 104 13.20 -1.13 12.68
C ILE A 104 13.53 -1.27 11.20
N GLY A 105 13.79 -0.14 10.54
CA GLY A 105 14.13 -0.09 9.12
C GLY A 105 15.57 -0.49 8.82
N VAL A 106 15.82 -0.90 7.58
CA VAL A 106 17.16 -1.18 7.04
C VAL A 106 17.32 -0.35 5.78
N LEU A 107 18.38 0.46 5.72
CA LEU A 107 18.72 1.20 4.51
C LEU A 107 19.53 0.32 3.56
N ASP A 108 19.15 0.30 2.30
CA ASP A 108 20.02 -0.21 1.25
C ASP A 108 21.29 0.66 1.17
N GLN A 109 22.43 0.01 1.02
CA GLN A 109 23.73 0.68 0.92
C GLN A 109 24.13 0.97 -0.54
N LYS A 110 23.41 0.39 -1.51
CA LYS A 110 23.59 0.70 -2.93
C LYS A 110 23.09 2.12 -3.21
N PRO A 111 23.73 2.88 -4.11
CA PRO A 111 23.15 4.12 -4.63
C PRO A 111 21.78 3.84 -5.26
N ASP A 112 20.80 4.69 -4.98
CA ASP A 112 19.50 4.64 -5.66
C ASP A 112 19.65 5.12 -7.12
N PRO A 113 19.39 4.27 -8.13
CA PRO A 113 19.49 4.65 -9.53
C PRO A 113 18.27 5.43 -10.05
N ALA A 114 17.21 5.57 -9.25
CA ALA A 114 15.99 6.22 -9.67
C ALA A 114 16.20 7.72 -9.97
N GLN A 115 15.42 8.22 -10.92
CA GLN A 115 15.41 9.62 -11.29
C GLN A 115 14.19 10.31 -10.68
N TYR A 116 14.43 11.40 -9.98
CA TYR A 116 13.39 12.22 -9.37
C TYR A 116 13.48 13.64 -9.89
N ASP A 117 12.38 14.18 -10.41
CA ASP A 117 12.28 15.55 -10.89
C ASP A 117 11.24 16.36 -10.08
N LYS A 118 10.94 17.59 -10.55
CA LYS A 118 10.01 18.49 -9.86
C LYS A 118 9.17 19.24 -10.89
N MET A 119 7.88 19.38 -10.59
CA MET A 119 6.96 20.24 -11.34
C MET A 119 6.47 21.40 -10.46
N HIS A 120 6.29 22.57 -11.07
CA HIS A 120 5.73 23.76 -10.42
C HIS A 120 4.52 24.23 -11.20
N VAL A 121 3.34 24.24 -10.56
CA VAL A 121 2.07 24.66 -11.17
C VAL A 121 1.36 25.68 -10.29
N HIS A 122 0.52 26.51 -10.92
CA HIS A 122 -0.37 27.42 -10.21
C HIS A 122 -1.81 26.94 -10.38
N ALA A 123 -2.58 26.97 -9.30
CA ALA A 123 -4.00 26.68 -9.27
C ALA A 123 -4.76 27.87 -8.68
N ASP A 124 -6.01 28.04 -9.10
CA ASP A 124 -6.90 29.02 -8.48
C ASP A 124 -7.54 28.39 -7.22
N VAL A 125 -7.78 27.07 -7.26
CA VAL A 125 -8.24 26.27 -6.11
C VAL A 125 -7.44 24.96 -6.03
N ALA A 126 -6.85 24.70 -4.86
CA ALA A 126 -6.25 23.41 -4.53
C ALA A 126 -7.18 22.67 -3.55
N VAL A 127 -7.56 21.44 -3.88
CA VAL A 127 -8.39 20.55 -3.05
C VAL A 127 -7.53 19.40 -2.57
N VAL A 128 -7.54 19.12 -1.27
CA VAL A 128 -6.81 18.00 -0.65
C VAL A 128 -7.81 17.01 -0.10
N GLY A 129 -7.74 15.77 -0.58
CA GLY A 129 -8.69 14.69 -0.33
C GLY A 129 -9.71 14.54 -1.47
N ALA A 130 -9.90 13.31 -1.95
CA ALA A 130 -10.90 12.87 -2.94
C ALA A 130 -12.10 12.16 -2.30
N GLY A 131 -12.30 12.31 -0.99
CA GLY A 131 -13.56 11.92 -0.35
C GLY A 131 -14.77 12.72 -0.89
N PRO A 132 -16.00 12.40 -0.45
CA PRO A 132 -17.22 13.06 -0.94
C PRO A 132 -17.18 14.59 -0.83
N ALA A 133 -16.60 15.12 0.24
CA ALA A 133 -16.44 16.57 0.44
C ALA A 133 -15.47 17.18 -0.59
N GLY A 134 -14.32 16.55 -0.82
CA GLY A 134 -13.30 17.02 -1.76
C GLY A 134 -13.77 16.95 -3.20
N LEU A 135 -14.40 15.85 -3.61
CA LEU A 135 -15.00 15.72 -4.94
C LEU A 135 -16.10 16.75 -5.19
N ALA A 136 -16.96 17.01 -4.20
CA ALA A 136 -17.99 18.04 -4.30
C ALA A 136 -17.39 19.45 -4.42
N ALA A 137 -16.34 19.73 -3.64
CA ALA A 137 -15.62 21.00 -3.69
C ALA A 137 -14.93 21.20 -5.05
N ALA A 138 -14.18 20.20 -5.52
CA ALA A 138 -13.48 20.23 -6.81
C ALA A 138 -14.45 20.38 -7.98
N ARG A 139 -15.56 19.64 -7.98
CA ARG A 139 -16.61 19.76 -9.00
C ARG A 139 -17.23 21.16 -9.03
N SER A 140 -17.52 21.72 -7.85
CA SER A 140 -18.13 23.05 -7.74
C SER A 140 -17.17 24.15 -8.18
N ALA A 141 -15.88 24.06 -7.81
CA ALA A 141 -14.85 24.98 -8.23
C ALA A 141 -14.58 24.89 -9.75
N ALA A 142 -14.52 23.67 -10.30
CA ALA A 142 -14.31 23.48 -11.73
C ALA A 142 -15.46 24.05 -12.58
N ALA A 143 -16.70 23.98 -12.08
CA ALA A 143 -17.88 24.53 -12.76
C ALA A 143 -17.85 26.06 -12.94
N THR A 144 -16.99 26.79 -12.21
CA THR A 144 -16.80 28.23 -12.38
C THR A 144 -15.76 28.58 -13.47
N GLY A 145 -15.06 27.57 -14.01
CA GLY A 145 -13.94 27.76 -14.93
C GLY A 145 -12.59 27.99 -14.25
N ALA A 146 -12.52 27.90 -12.91
CA ALA A 146 -11.27 27.98 -12.17
C ALA A 146 -10.31 26.83 -12.52
N ARG A 147 -9.00 27.08 -12.48
CA ARG A 147 -7.98 26.02 -12.54
C ARG A 147 -7.94 25.30 -11.21
N VAL A 148 -8.45 24.08 -11.19
CA VAL A 148 -8.52 23.24 -9.98
C VAL A 148 -7.47 22.15 -10.03
N VAL A 149 -6.75 21.96 -8.92
CA VAL A 149 -5.89 20.79 -8.70
C VAL A 149 -6.44 20.03 -7.49
N LEU A 150 -6.68 18.74 -7.64
CA LEU A 150 -7.11 17.85 -6.58
C LEU A 150 -5.97 16.86 -6.26
N PHE A 151 -5.64 16.74 -4.98
CA PHE A 151 -4.63 15.84 -4.45
C PHE A 151 -5.30 14.78 -3.58
N GLU A 152 -4.90 13.53 -3.73
CA GLU A 152 -5.32 12.42 -2.88
C GLU A 152 -4.12 11.49 -2.69
N GLN A 153 -4.08 10.85 -1.53
CA GLN A 153 -3.02 9.95 -1.12
C GLN A 153 -3.27 8.51 -1.61
N ASP A 154 -4.51 8.11 -1.91
CA ASP A 154 -4.89 6.85 -2.58
C ASP A 154 -6.09 7.00 -3.56
#